data_AF-A0A4R5KUD1-F1
#
_entry.id   AF-A0A4R5KUD1-F1
#
_cell.length_a   1.000
_cell.length_b   1.000
_cell.length_c   1.000
_cell.angle_alpha   90.00
_cell.angle_beta   90.00
_cell.angle_gamma   90.00
#
_symmetry.space_group_name_H-M   'P 1'
#
loop_
_entity.id
_entity.type
_entity.pdbx_description
1 polymer ?
#
loop_
_entity_poly.entity_id
_entity_poly.type
_entity_poly.pdbx_seq_one_letter_code
_entity_poly.pdbx_strand_id
1 'polypeptide(L)'
;MALRVLALCGLALREIELRALKLRELELRDRLRELELRDIGLRELELSYIGLRELELRDIEMNKLKLCETELHEFSLIYAY
;
A
#
# COMPACT_ATOMS: atom_id res chain seq x y z
N MET A 1 -16.51 4.84 -10.38
CA MET A 1 -16.14 5.90 -9.41
C MET A 1 -14.64 5.83 -9.21
N ALA A 2 -13.88 6.88 -9.53
CA ALA A 2 -12.47 6.94 -9.19
C ALA A 2 -12.34 7.59 -7.81
N LEU A 3 -11.94 6.82 -6.80
CA LEU A 3 -11.51 7.43 -5.54
C LEU A 3 -10.23 8.22 -5.85
N ARG A 4 -10.16 9.50 -5.46
CA ARG A 4 -8.94 10.28 -5.68
C ARG A 4 -7.88 9.90 -4.66
N VAL A 5 -8.24 9.87 -3.39
CA VAL A 5 -7.32 9.63 -2.28
C VAL A 5 -7.96 8.64 -1.32
N LEU A 6 -7.16 7.68 -0.83
CA LEU A 6 -7.51 6.81 0.28
C LEU A 6 -6.46 6.99 1.37
N ALA A 7 -6.86 7.46 2.55
CA ALA A 7 -5.97 7.65 3.70
C ALA A 7 -6.50 6.82 4.88
N LEU A 8 -5.68 5.93 5.41
CA LEU A 8 -5.99 5.13 6.61
C LEU A 8 -5.00 5.52 7.71
N CYS A 9 -5.51 6.16 8.76
CA CYS A 9 -4.74 6.66 9.90
C CYS A 9 -5.51 6.42 11.21
N GLY A 10 -4.79 6.02 12.26
CA GLY A 10 -5.36 5.80 13.59
C GLY A 10 -6.21 4.53 13.71
N LEU A 11 -6.10 3.61 12.76
CA LEU A 11 -6.80 2.33 12.77
C LEU A 11 -5.88 1.23 13.32
N ALA A 12 -6.36 0.47 14.29
CA ALA A 12 -5.66 -0.71 14.79
C ALA A 12 -5.87 -1.92 13.85
N LEU A 13 -5.48 -1.76 12.58
CA LEU A 13 -5.52 -2.82 11.57
C LEU A 13 -4.24 -3.65 11.66
N ARG A 14 -4.37 -4.98 11.55
CA ARG A 14 -3.21 -5.88 11.45
C ARG A 14 -2.82 -6.15 10.00
N GLU A 15 -3.83 -6.25 9.14
CA GLU A 15 -3.71 -6.70 7.75
C GLU A 15 -4.60 -5.81 6.90
N ILE A 16 -4.12 -5.42 5.72
CA ILE A 16 -4.91 -4.72 4.70
C ILE A 16 -4.75 -5.46 3.39
N GLU A 17 -5.88 -5.70 2.74
CA GLU A 17 -5.94 -6.26 1.39
C GLU A 17 -6.79 -5.33 0.52
N LEU A 18 -6.19 -4.75 -0.52
CA LEU A 18 -6.90 -3.93 -1.50
C LEU A 18 -6.78 -4.56 -2.88
N ARG A 19 -7.90 -4.59 -3.61
CA ARG A 19 -7.98 -5.20 -4.94
C ARG A 19 -8.75 -4.34 -5.92
N ALA A 20 -8.31 -4.33 -7.18
CA ALA A 20 -9.04 -3.74 -8.31
C ALA A 20 -9.49 -2.28 -8.08
N LEU A 21 -8.62 -1.46 -7.49
CA LEU A 21 -8.88 -0.04 -7.24
C LEU A 21 -8.16 0.84 -8.26
N LYS A 22 -8.77 1.97 -8.59
CA LYS A 22 -8.12 3.08 -9.29
C LYS A 22 -8.08 4.28 -8.36
N LEU A 23 -6.91 4.55 -7.79
CA LEU A 23 -6.65 5.67 -6.90
C LEU A 23 -5.59 6.59 -7.51
N ARG A 24 -5.60 7.86 -7.12
CA ARG A 24 -4.44 8.73 -7.40
C ARG A 24 -3.39 8.56 -6.31
N GLU A 25 -3.82 8.60 -5.05
CA GLU A 25 -2.96 8.57 -3.88
C GLU A 25 -3.51 7.57 -2.84
N LEU A 26 -2.62 6.75 -2.27
CA LEU A 26 -2.89 5.88 -1.14
C LEU A 26 -1.90 6.20 -0.02
N GLU A 27 -2.42 6.52 1.16
CA GLU A 27 -1.63 6.86 2.34
C GLU A 27 -2.01 5.96 3.52
N LEU A 28 -1.01 5.29 4.09
CA LEU A 28 -1.18 4.46 5.28
C LEU A 28 -0.26 4.98 6.38
N ARG A 29 -0.83 5.29 7.56
CA ARG A 29 -0.08 5.70 8.75
C ARG A 29 -0.56 4.96 9.99
N ASP A 30 -0.19 3.68 10.12
CA ASP A 30 -0.59 2.84 11.26
C ASP A 30 0.33 1.63 11.47
N ARG A 31 0.21 0.94 12.61
CA ARG A 31 0.91 -0.33 12.89
C ARG A 31 0.27 -1.50 12.13
N LEU A 32 0.64 -1.65 10.86
CA LEU A 32 0.26 -2.79 10.03
C LEU A 32 1.34 -3.86 10.05
N ARG A 33 0.95 -5.14 10.01
CA ARG A 33 1.89 -6.27 9.84
C ARG A 33 1.96 -6.75 8.40
N GLU A 34 0.85 -6.77 7.67
CA GLU A 34 0.81 -7.31 6.31
C GLU A 34 -0.04 -6.39 5.41
N LEU A 35 0.50 -6.08 4.22
CA LEU A 35 -0.18 -5.28 3.21
C LEU A 35 -0.13 -6.01 1.87
N GLU A 36 -1.30 -6.37 1.34
CA GLU A 36 -1.44 -6.89 -0.03
C GLU A 36 -2.20 -5.88 -0.89
N LEU A 37 -1.57 -5.43 -1.99
CA LEU A 37 -2.20 -4.64 -3.04
C LEU A 37 -2.20 -5.44 -4.33
N ARG A 38 -3.38 -5.60 -4.96
CA ARG A 38 -3.52 -6.31 -6.23
C ARG A 38 -4.34 -5.54 -7.26
N ASP A 39 -3.89 -5.52 -8.52
CA ASP A 39 -4.61 -4.88 -9.64
C ASP A 39 -4.96 -3.41 -9.33
N ILE A 40 -4.00 -2.65 -8.79
CA ILE A 40 -4.22 -1.26 -8.39
C ILE A 40 -3.55 -0.31 -9.36
N GLY A 41 -4.32 0.62 -9.92
CA GLY A 41 -3.78 1.81 -10.57
C GLY A 41 -3.60 2.93 -9.56
N LEU A 42 -2.35 3.31 -9.26
CA LEU A 42 -1.94 4.36 -8.32
C LEU A 42 -1.03 5.38 -9.03
N ARG A 43 -0.97 6.62 -8.55
CA ARG A 43 0.18 7.49 -8.87
C ARG A 43 1.18 7.49 -7.74
N GLU A 44 0.71 7.61 -6.50
CA GLU A 44 1.58 7.74 -5.33
C GLU A 44 1.09 6.83 -4.19
N LEU A 45 2.00 6.06 -3.61
CA LEU A 45 1.81 5.28 -2.38
C LEU A 45 2.75 5.82 -1.30
N GLU A 46 2.20 6.24 -0.16
CA GLU A 46 2.96 6.63 1.02
C GLU A 46 2.64 5.72 2.21
N LEU A 47 3.68 5.05 2.72
CA LEU A 47 3.63 4.29 3.97
C LEU A 47 4.48 5.04 4.99
N SER A 48 3.90 5.43 6.12
CA SER A 48 4.62 6.11 7.20
C SER A 48 4.39 5.47 8.56
N TYR A 49 5.44 5.31 9.36
CA TYR A 49 5.35 4.77 10.73
C TYR A 49 4.77 3.34 10.82
N ILE A 50 5.03 2.50 9.82
CA ILE A 50 4.49 1.13 9.72
C ILE A 50 5.60 0.10 9.99
N GLY A 51 5.30 -0.95 10.75
CA GLY A 51 6.19 -2.10 10.95
C GLY A 51 5.69 -3.33 10.22
N LEU A 52 5.89 -3.39 8.90
CA LEU A 52 5.44 -4.46 8.03
C LEU A 52 6.34 -5.69 8.15
N ARG A 53 5.73 -6.83 8.45
CA ARG A 53 6.34 -8.12 8.20
C ARG A 53 6.35 -8.41 6.71
N GLU A 54 5.24 -8.17 6.03
CA GLU A 54 5.07 -8.54 4.62
C GLU A 54 4.40 -7.41 3.83
N LEU A 55 4.97 -7.08 2.68
CA LEU A 55 4.40 -6.16 1.70
C LEU A 55 4.37 -6.86 0.34
N GLU A 56 3.17 -7.18 -0.13
CA GLU A 56 2.94 -7.74 -1.45
C GLU A 56 2.28 -6.71 -2.38
N LEU A 57 2.95 -6.41 -3.49
CA LEU A 57 2.45 -5.55 -4.54
C LEU A 57 2.34 -6.38 -5.82
N ARG A 58 1.12 -6.61 -6.31
CA ARG A 58 0.86 -7.36 -7.53
C ARG A 58 0.09 -6.53 -8.54
N ASP A 59 0.57 -6.47 -9.77
CA ASP A 59 -0.14 -5.80 -10.88
C ASP A 59 -0.46 -4.34 -10.54
N ILE A 60 0.54 -3.67 -9.98
CA ILE A 60 0.45 -2.28 -9.54
C ILE A 60 1.06 -1.36 -10.58
N GLU A 61 0.25 -0.45 -11.12
CA GLU A 61 0.75 0.71 -11.85
C GLU A 61 0.99 1.83 -10.84
N MET A 62 2.23 2.28 -10.65
CA MET A 62 2.57 3.35 -9.71
C MET A 62 3.76 4.17 -10.18
N ASN A 63 3.68 5.49 -9.98
CA ASN A 63 4.76 6.41 -10.35
C ASN A 63 5.72 6.68 -9.19
N LYS A 64 5.23 6.63 -7.94
CA LYS A 64 6.03 6.91 -6.74
C LYS A 64 5.65 6.02 -5.57
N LEU A 65 6.66 5.42 -4.95
CA LEU A 65 6.58 4.77 -3.65
C LEU A 65 7.40 5.56 -2.64
N LYS A 66 6.81 5.91 -1.50
CA LYS A 66 7.48 6.58 -0.40
C LYS A 66 7.29 5.78 0.89
N LEU A 67 8.41 5.38 1.48
CA LEU A 67 8.46 4.68 2.77
C LEU A 67 9.17 5.60 3.77
N CYS A 68 8.45 6.05 4.79
CA CYS A 68 8.99 6.91 5.84
C CYS A 68 8.89 6.19 7.18
N GLU A 69 10.02 6.06 7.89
CA GLU A 69 10.05 5.41 9.20
C GLU A 69 9.31 4.04 9.18
N THR A 70 9.50 3.30 8.09
CA THR A 70 8.85 2.02 7.83
C THR A 70 9.87 0.91 8.02
N GLU A 71 9.56 -0.05 8.86
CA GLU A 71 10.31 -1.30 8.96
C GLU A 71 9.65 -2.32 8.06
N LEU A 72 10.43 -2.98 7.20
CA LEU A 72 9.94 -3.98 6.26
C LEU A 72 10.81 -5.22 6.32
N HIS A 73 10.23 -6.35 6.70
CA HIS A 73 10.95 -7.63 6.74
C HIS A 73 10.95 -8.35 5.39
N GLU A 74 9.80 -8.35 4.69
CA GLU A 74 9.64 -9.03 3.41
C GLU A 74 8.90 -8.13 2.42
N PHE A 75 9.46 -8.03 1.20
CA PHE A 75 8.91 -7.22 0.12
C PHE A 75 8.80 -8.07 -1.15
N SER A 76 7.59 -8.16 -1.69
CA SER A 76 7.29 -8.85 -2.94
C SER A 76 6.66 -7.86 -3.93
N LEU A 77 7.24 -7.77 -5.12
CA LEU A 77 6.71 -6.99 -6.23
C LEU A 77 6.60 -7.88 -7.45
N ILE A 78 5.34 -8.17 -7.81
CA ILE A 78 4.99 -9.08 -8.91
C ILE A 78 4.35 -8.24 -10.01
N TYR A 79 5.00 -8.22 -11.17
CA TYR A 79 4.44 -7.64 -12.38
C TYR A 79 3.84 -8.75 -13.25
N ALA A 80 2.54 -8.69 -13.57
CA ALA A 80 1.99 -9.36 -14.73
C ALA A 80 2.19 -8.49 -15.97
N TYR A 81 2.65 -9.12 -17.05
CA TYR A 81 2.76 -8.53 -18.39
C TYR A 81 1.42 -8.55 -19.11
#